data_AF-A0A4S4C3Q4-F1
#
_entry.id   AF-A0A4S4C3Q4-F1
#
_cell.length_a   1.000
_cell.length_b   1.000
_cell.length_c   1.000
_cell.angle_alpha   90.00
_cell.angle_beta   90.00
_cell.angle_gamma   90.00
#
_symmetry.space_group_name_H-M   'P 1'
#
loop_
_entity.id
_entity.type
_entity.pdbx_description
1 polymer ?
#
loop_
_entity_poly.entity_id
_entity_poly.type
_entity_poly.pdbx_seq_one_letter_code
_entity_poly.pdbx_strand_id
1 'polypeptide(L)'
;MDKRNLHIFIDQFLENNNKVSAIALCDHLIQNHGLSNKNYSTGRPKIYIDVVLYLEKLLSRGVLSEVQRDRDHCIYEVSSKIPPVISDEEEENKANEEQLSLF
;
A
#
# COMPACT_ATOMS: atom_id res chain seq x y z
N MET A 1 1.76 6.99 17.39
CA MET A 1 0.85 7.01 16.23
C MET A 1 0.98 5.67 15.54
N ASP A 2 -0.10 4.90 15.59
CA ASP A 2 -0.15 3.53 15.10
C ASP A 2 -0.11 3.50 13.57
N LYS A 3 0.95 2.90 13.02
CA LYS A 3 1.04 2.55 11.59
C LYS A 3 -0.14 1.70 11.11
N ARG A 4 -0.89 1.09 12.03
CA ARG A 4 -2.00 0.16 11.81
C ARG A 4 -3.15 0.74 10.97
N ASN A 5 -3.29 2.06 10.90
CA ASN A 5 -4.37 2.70 10.12
C ASN A 5 -3.90 3.25 8.75
N LEU A 6 -2.63 3.10 8.38
CA LEU A 6 -2.11 3.64 7.13
C LEU A 6 -2.89 3.11 5.92
N HIS A 7 -3.12 1.79 5.89
CA HIS A 7 -3.81 1.12 4.79
C HIS A 7 -5.26 1.63 4.64
N ILE A 8 -5.98 1.78 5.76
CA ILE A 8 -7.35 2.31 5.79
C ILE A 8 -7.41 3.71 5.16
N PHE A 9 -6.46 4.58 5.50
CA PHE A 9 -6.42 5.94 4.94
C PHE A 9 -6.06 5.95 3.45
N ILE A 10 -5.20 5.03 3.01
CA ILE A 10 -4.89 4.86 1.58
C ILE A 10 -6.14 4.38 0.83
N ASP A 11 -6.85 3.38 1.35
CA ASP A 11 -8.06 2.86 0.72
C ASP A 11 -9.15 3.95 0.61
N GLN A 12 -9.39 4.70 1.69
CA GLN A 12 -10.31 5.84 1.68
C GLN A 12 -9.92 6.92 0.66
N PHE A 13 -8.61 7.15 0.47
CA PHE A 13 -8.13 8.08 -0.54
C PHE A 13 -8.41 7.57 -1.96
N LEU A 14 -8.18 6.27 -2.20
CA LEU A 14 -8.38 5.60 -3.48
C LEU A 14 -9.87 5.48 -3.87
N GLU A 15 -10.78 5.39 -2.90
CA GLU A 15 -12.23 5.42 -3.17
C GLU A 15 -12.68 6.73 -3.82
N ASN A 16 -12.01 7.84 -3.48
CA ASN A 16 -12.37 9.18 -3.95
C ASN A 16 -11.51 9.65 -5.14
N ASN A 17 -10.41 8.96 -5.44
CA ASN A 17 -9.44 9.36 -6.47
C ASN A 17 -9.09 8.19 -7.37
N ASN A 18 -9.45 8.28 -8.65
CA ASN A 18 -9.11 7.26 -9.64
C ASN A 18 -7.60 7.19 -9.93
N LYS A 19 -6.86 8.29 -9.74
CA LYS A 19 -5.42 8.37 -10.03
C LYS A 19 -4.69 8.92 -8.82
N VAL A 20 -3.62 8.26 -8.41
CA VAL A 20 -2.84 8.62 -7.23
C VAL A 20 -1.35 8.70 -7.54
N SER A 21 -0.70 9.75 -7.03
CA SER A 21 0.76 9.82 -6.96
C SER A 21 1.20 9.43 -5.56
N ALA A 22 2.22 8.58 -5.43
CA ALA A 22 2.73 8.15 -4.13
C ALA A 22 3.20 9.34 -3.26
N ILE A 23 3.79 10.37 -3.86
CA ILE A 23 4.21 11.59 -3.14
C ILE A 23 2.99 12.39 -2.69
N ALA A 24 2.05 12.66 -3.59
CA ALA A 24 0.85 13.42 -3.27
C ALA A 24 0.00 12.73 -2.18
N LEU A 25 -0.04 11.39 -2.21
CA LEU A 25 -0.69 10.59 -1.18
C LEU A 25 0.01 10.74 0.17
N CYS A 26 1.35 10.71 0.22
CA CYS A 26 2.09 10.96 1.45
C CYS A 26 1.79 12.34 2.02
N ASP A 27 1.80 13.38 1.18
CA ASP A 27 1.52 14.74 1.62
C ASP A 27 0.09 14.87 2.17
N HIS A 28 -0.89 14.29 1.47
CA HIS A 28 -2.28 14.23 1.93
C HIS A 28 -2.40 13.52 3.29
N LEU A 29 -1.73 12.37 3.45
CA LEU A 29 -1.72 11.58 4.68
C LEU A 29 -1.10 12.35 5.86
N ILE A 30 -0.03 13.10 5.63
CA ILE A 30 0.62 13.95 6.64
C ILE A 30 -0.30 15.11 7.03
N GLN A 31 -0.89 15.79 6.05
CA GLN A 31 -1.71 16.97 6.27
C GLN A 31 -3.07 16.65 6.92
N ASN A 32 -3.76 15.61 6.44
CA ASN A 32 -5.14 15.33 6.84
C ASN A 32 -5.26 14.31 7.97
N HIS A 33 -4.31 13.39 8.11
CA HIS A 33 -4.35 12.34 9.14
C HIS A 33 -3.26 12.47 10.20
N GLY A 34 -2.45 13.55 10.14
CA GLY A 34 -1.41 13.84 11.12
C GLY A 34 -0.26 12.82 11.12
N LEU A 35 -0.08 12.06 10.04
CA LEU A 35 0.98 11.08 9.93
C LEU A 35 2.37 11.75 10.02
N SER A 36 3.38 10.96 10.39
CA SER A 36 4.69 11.50 10.73
C SER A 36 5.33 12.24 9.55
N ASN A 37 5.48 13.55 9.67
CA ASN A 37 6.26 14.40 8.76
C ASN A 37 7.79 14.26 8.96
N LYS A 38 8.25 13.08 9.36
CA LYS A 38 9.69 12.81 9.46
C LYS A 38 10.18 12.47 8.06
N ASN A 39 11.22 13.14 7.61
CA ASN A 39 11.79 12.89 6.30
C ASN A 39 13.10 12.09 6.42
N TYR A 40 13.44 11.37 5.37
CA TYR A 40 14.81 10.89 5.15
C TYR A 40 15.73 12.07 4.86
N SER A 41 17.05 11.86 4.96
CA SER A 41 18.05 12.87 4.60
C SER A 41 17.95 13.33 3.14
N THR A 42 17.25 12.58 2.29
CA THR A 42 16.94 12.89 0.89
C THR A 42 15.73 13.83 0.72
N GLY A 43 15.08 14.25 1.81
CA GLY A 43 13.89 15.10 1.78
C GLY A 43 12.56 14.37 1.60
N ARG A 44 12.58 13.07 1.27
CA ARG A 44 11.35 12.27 1.11
C ARG A 44 10.74 11.87 2.47
N PRO A 45 9.40 11.86 2.63
CA PRO A 45 8.76 11.40 3.85
C PRO A 45 9.12 9.95 4.19
N LYS A 46 9.29 9.64 5.47
CA LYS A 46 9.58 8.25 5.92
C LYS A 46 8.44 7.29 5.64
N ILE A 47 7.21 7.80 5.61
CA ILE A 47 6.02 7.03 5.24
C ILE A 47 5.99 6.64 3.76
N TYR A 48 6.81 7.26 2.91
CA TYR A 48 6.82 7.01 1.47
C TYR A 48 7.07 5.54 1.13
N ILE A 49 8.00 4.89 1.83
CA ILE A 49 8.30 3.48 1.60
C ILE A 49 7.11 2.61 2.00
N ASP A 50 6.51 2.87 3.16
CA ASP A 50 5.34 2.13 3.65
C ASP A 50 4.14 2.29 2.68
N VAL A 51 3.92 3.50 2.14
CA VAL A 51 2.88 3.81 1.14
C VAL A 51 3.15 3.08 -0.18
N VAL A 52 4.36 3.15 -0.71
CA VAL A 52 4.71 2.49 -1.98
C VAL A 52 4.59 0.97 -1.84
N LEU A 53 5.07 0.38 -0.74
CA LEU A 53 4.93 -1.05 -0.49
C LEU A 53 3.46 -1.49 -0.48
N TYR A 54 2.57 -0.67 0.10
CA TYR A 54 1.15 -0.97 0.10
C TYR A 54 0.52 -0.83 -1.29
N LEU A 55 0.86 0.22 -2.04
CA LEU A 55 0.40 0.40 -3.42
C LEU A 55 0.90 -0.73 -4.34
N GLU A 56 2.12 -1.23 -4.14
CA GLU A 56 2.64 -2.39 -4.87
C GLU A 56 1.88 -3.69 -4.54
N LYS A 57 1.46 -3.88 -3.29
CA LYS A 57 0.57 -4.99 -2.92
C LYS A 57 -0.80 -4.88 -3.59
N LEU A 58 -1.37 -3.68 -3.69
CA LEU A 58 -2.63 -3.47 -4.40
C LEU A 58 -2.49 -3.69 -5.91
N LEU A 59 -1.33 -3.33 -6.47
CA LEU A 59 -1.00 -3.59 -7.86
C LEU A 59 -0.85 -5.09 -8.14
N SER A 60 -0.16 -5.84 -7.28
CA SER A 60 -0.04 -7.30 -7.43
C SER A 60 -1.38 -8.03 -7.26
N ARG A 61 -2.29 -7.48 -6.47
CA ARG A 61 -3.68 -7.94 -6.33
C ARG A 61 -4.60 -7.55 -7.51
N GLY A 62 -4.12 -6.75 -8.47
CA GLY A 62 -4.89 -6.29 -9.63
C GLY A 62 -5.91 -5.18 -9.33
N VAL A 63 -5.83 -4.55 -8.16
CA VAL A 63 -6.70 -3.43 -7.75
C VAL A 63 -6.24 -2.13 -8.39
N LEU A 64 -4.91 -1.93 -8.45
CA LEU A 64 -4.27 -0.79 -9.10
C LEU A 64 -3.58 -1.23 -10.39
N SER A 65 -3.50 -0.30 -11.33
CA SER A 65 -2.64 -0.37 -12.51
C SER A 65 -1.60 0.72 -12.45
N GLU A 66 -0.39 0.40 -12.89
CA GLU A 66 0.69 1.36 -12.99
C GLU A 66 0.55 2.18 -14.26
N VAL A 67 0.36 3.49 -14.10
CA VAL A 67 0.29 4.42 -15.24
C VAL A 67 1.69 4.93 -15.58
N GLN A 68 2.50 5.21 -14.56
CA GLN A 68 3.85 5.74 -14.74
C GLN A 68 4.72 5.44 -13.52
N ARG A 69 5.91 4.88 -13.74
CA ARG A 69 6.93 4.65 -12.72
C ARG A 69 8.24 5.29 -13.14
N ASP A 70 8.55 6.43 -12.53
CA ASP A 70 9.84 7.10 -12.62
C ASP A 70 10.59 7.02 -11.29
N ARG A 71 11.91 7.27 -11.30
CA ARG A 71 12.74 7.34 -10.08
C ARG A 71 12.18 8.31 -9.03
N ASP A 72 11.50 9.36 -9.50
CA ASP A 72 10.97 10.42 -8.67
C ASP A 72 9.45 10.38 -8.50
N HIS A 73 8.71 9.77 -9.44
CA HIS A 73 7.25 9.79 -9.41
C HIS A 73 6.67 8.43 -9.78
N CYS A 74 6.01 7.79 -8.82
CA CYS A 74 5.16 6.63 -9.08
C CYS A 74 3.70 7.07 -9.09
N ILE A 75 3.01 6.80 -10.18
CA ILE A 75 1.61 7.14 -10.40
C ILE A 75 0.82 5.87 -10.73
N TYR A 76 -0.23 5.64 -9.96
CA TYR A 76 -1.11 4.49 -10.05
C TYR A 76 -2.53 4.95 -10.39
N GLU A 77 -3.29 4.08 -11.04
CA GLU A 77 -4.69 4.28 -11.35
C GLU A 77 -5.51 3.08 -10.84
N VAL A 78 -6.68 3.36 -10.29
CA VAL A 78 -7.60 2.33 -9.78
C VAL A 78 -8.21 1.59 -10.96
N SER A 79 -7.84 0.32 -11.13
CA SER A 79 -8.29 -0.52 -12.25
C SER A 79 -9.54 -1.32 -11.93
N SER A 80 -9.71 -1.74 -10.68
CA SER A 80 -10.89 -2.48 -10.20
C SER A 80 -11.28 -1.95 -8.82
N LYS A 81 -12.59 -1.88 -8.53
CA LYS A 81 -13.07 -1.46 -7.20
C LYS A 81 -12.47 -2.38 -6.15
N ILE A 82 -11.84 -1.77 -5.14
CA ILE A 82 -11.20 -2.44 -4.00
C ILE A 82 -12.24 -3.40 -3.40
N PRO A 83 -12.02 -4.72 -3.39
CA PRO A 83 -12.87 -5.62 -2.62
C PRO A 83 -12.68 -5.28 -1.12
N PRO A 84 -13.74 -5.31 -0.31
CA PRO A 84 -13.65 -4.95 1.11
C PRO A 84 -12.59 -5.80 1.80
N VAL A 85 -11.72 -5.10 2.54
CA VAL A 85 -10.56 -5.60 3.28
C VAL A 85 -10.82 -6.98 3.90
N ILE A 86 -10.18 -8.02 3.36
CA ILE A 86 -9.98 -9.27 4.07
C ILE A 86 -8.75 -9.02 4.94
N SER A 87 -8.96 -8.96 6.25
CA SER A 87 -7.89 -8.98 7.25
C SER A 87 -7.01 -10.19 6.95
N ASP A 88 -5.74 -9.96 6.59
CA ASP A 88 -4.75 -11.02 6.40
C ASP A 88 -4.45 -11.66 7.78
N GLU A 89 -5.34 -12.52 8.25
CA GLU A 89 -5.10 -13.55 9.26
C GLU A 89 -5.24 -14.92 8.59
N GLU A 90 -4.52 -15.20 7.50
CA GLU A 90 -4.46 -16.55 6.91
C GLU A 90 -3.33 -16.64 5.85
N GLU A 91 -2.10 -16.33 6.26
CA GLU A 91 -0.90 -16.68 5.49
C GLU A 91 0.08 -17.45 6.38
N GLU A 92 -0.40 -18.54 6.98
CA GLU A 92 0.45 -19.57 7.57
C GLU A 92 -0.27 -20.92 7.48
N ASN A 93 0.44 -21.93 6.95
CA ASN A 93 0.04 -23.34 6.75
C ASN A 93 -0.51 -23.73 5.37
N LYS A 94 0.36 -23.70 4.34
CA LYS A 94 0.25 -24.64 3.21
C LYS A 94 1.60 -25.06 2.62
N ALA A 95 2.58 -25.36 3.49
CA ALA A 95 3.89 -25.88 3.07
C ALA A 95 4.26 -27.24 3.73
N ASN A 96 3.38 -27.85 4.53
CA ASN A 96 3.77 -28.99 5.39
C ASN A 96 2.77 -30.15 5.32
N GLU A 97 2.42 -30.64 4.11
CA GLU A 97 1.62 -31.89 3.98
C GLU A 97 2.19 -32.90 2.96
N GLU A 98 3.43 -32.76 2.49
CA GLU A 98 4.06 -33.78 1.62
C GLU A 98 5.23 -34.55 2.26
N GLN A 99 5.49 -34.36 3.55
CA GLN A 99 6.50 -35.14 4.28
C GLN A 99 5.94 -35.72 5.58
N LEU A 100 5.01 -36.67 5.50
CA LEU A 100 4.68 -37.65 6.56
C LEU A 100 3.75 -38.75 5.99
N SER A 101 4.18 -39.36 4.89
CA SER A 101 3.59 -40.59 4.35
C SER A 101 4.70 -41.55 3.89
N LEU A 102 5.81 -41.60 4.62
CA LEU A 102 6.84 -42.61 4.37
C LEU A 102 7.58 -42.98 5.65
N PHE A 103 6.84 -43.52 6.62
CA PHE A 103 7.35 -44.51 7.58
C PHE A 103 6.21 -45.47 7.96
#